data_AF-A0A6B2E0N9-F1
#
_entry.id   AF-A0A6B2E0N9-F1
#
_cell.length_a   1.000
_cell.length_b   1.000
_cell.length_c   1.000
_cell.angle_alpha   90.00
_cell.angle_beta   90.00
_cell.angle_gamma   90.00
#
_symmetry.space_group_name_H-M   'P 1'
#
loop_
_entity.id
_entity.type
_entity.pdbx_description
1 polymer ?
#
loop_
_entity_poly.entity_id
_entity_poly.type
_entity_poly.pdbx_seq_one_letter_code
_entity_poly.pdbx_strand_id
1 'polypeptide(L)' 'MSSREGPSRRKFGRIDPYCLMAVLPVLLVAGILGSLVNIMLGLGCAVFAGLILLFDSWANRPGPLPPEPEPERRPVRQAP' A
#
# COMPACT_ATOMS: atom_id res chain seq x y z
N MET A 1 -31.85 -1.91 -13.18
CA MET A 1 -31.11 -1.58 -11.94
C MET A 1 -29.69 -1.21 -12.34
N SER A 2 -29.35 0.07 -12.27
CA SER A 2 -28.02 0.57 -12.63
C SER A 2 -27.06 0.22 -11.49
N SER A 3 -26.17 -0.76 -11.70
CA SER A 3 -25.03 -0.97 -10.80
C SER A 3 -24.16 0.27 -10.90
N ARG A 4 -24.29 1.14 -9.90
CA ARG A 4 -23.23 2.12 -9.60
C ARG A 4 -22.09 1.30 -9.00
N GLU A 5 -21.20 0.77 -9.83
CA GLU A 5 -19.84 0.44 -9.39
C GLU A 5 -19.23 1.75 -8.86
N GLY A 6 -19.41 2.00 -7.55
CA GLY A 6 -18.64 3.01 -6.86
C GLY A 6 -17.15 2.74 -7.07
N PRO A 7 -16.29 3.78 -7.07
CA PRO A 7 -14.88 3.63 -7.37
C PRO A 7 -14.28 2.48 -6.55
N SER A 8 -13.71 1.51 -7.26
CA SER A 8 -13.04 0.33 -6.71
C SER A 8 -12.14 0.73 -5.54
N ARG A 9 -12.58 0.46 -4.31
CA ARG A 9 -11.78 0.68 -3.10
C ARG A 9 -10.58 -0.27 -3.17
N ARG A 10 -9.37 0.28 -3.30
CA ARG A 10 -8.14 -0.51 -3.14
C ARG A 10 -8.12 -1.10 -1.72
N LYS A 11 -7.99 -2.42 -1.61
CA LYS A 11 -7.98 -3.12 -0.30
C LYS A 11 -6.70 -2.86 0.52
N PHE A 12 -5.66 -2.35 -0.13
CA PHE A 12 -4.36 -2.02 0.45
C PHE A 12 -3.96 -0.61 0.05
N GLY A 13 -3.39 0.13 0.99
CA GLY A 13 -2.84 1.46 0.79
C GLY A 13 -1.36 1.46 0.43
N ARG A 14 -0.80 2.66 0.29
CA ARG A 14 0.64 2.80 0.06
C ARG A 14 1.36 2.43 1.36
N ILE A 15 2.40 1.58 1.26
CA ILE A 15 3.25 1.22 2.41
C ILE A 15 3.90 2.51 2.96
N ASP A 16 3.89 2.71 4.27
CA ASP A 16 4.51 3.87 4.90
C ASP A 16 6.05 3.74 4.86
N PRO A 17 6.80 4.75 4.36
CA PRO A 17 8.26 4.77 4.40
C PRO A 17 8.86 4.63 5.82
N TYR A 18 8.19 5.12 6.87
CA TYR A 18 8.65 4.96 8.25
C TYR A 18 8.52 3.52 8.75
N CYS A 19 7.44 2.83 8.36
CA CYS A 19 7.28 1.41 8.66
C CYS A 19 8.38 0.58 7.98
N LEU A 20 8.71 0.91 6.71
CA LEU A 20 9.84 0.28 6.01
C LEU A 20 11.18 0.49 6.74
N MET A 21 11.44 1.67 7.28
CA MET A 21 12.68 1.92 8.04
C MET A 21 12.81 1.03 9.28
N ALA A 22 11.69 0.68 9.93
CA ALA A 22 11.69 -0.23 11.07
C ALA A 22 11.76 -1.70 10.65
N VAL A 23 11.10 -2.08 9.54
CA VAL A 23 11.00 -3.47 9.09
C VAL A 23 12.24 -3.93 8.31
N LEU A 24 12.91 -3.04 7.57
CA LEU A 24 14.09 -3.39 6.77
C LEU A 24 15.24 -3.99 7.62
N PRO A 25 15.61 -3.44 8.79
CA PRO A 25 16.56 -4.09 9.69
C PRO A 25 16.12 -5.48 10.15
N VAL A 26 14.81 -5.67 10.41
CA VAL A 26 14.26 -6.97 10.83
C VAL A 26 14.38 -7.99 9.69
N LEU A 27 14.12 -7.59 8.44
CA LEU A 27 14.32 -8.44 7.27
C LEU A 27 15.80 -8.80 7.05
N LEU A 28 16.71 -7.84 7.30
CA LEU A 28 18.14 -8.10 7.25
C LEU A 28 18.55 -9.17 8.27
N VAL A 29 18.12 -9.00 9.53
CA VAL A 29 18.39 -9.98 10.60
C VAL A 29 17.77 -11.34 10.28
N ALA A 30 16.54 -11.36 9.75
CA ALA A 30 15.87 -12.58 9.32
C ALA A 30 16.68 -13.31 8.23
N GLY A 31 17.25 -12.58 7.27
CA GLY A 31 18.13 -13.14 6.23
C GLY A 31 19.43 -13.71 6.78
N ILE A 32 20.06 -13.01 7.73
CA ILE A 32 21.27 -13.50 8.42
C ILE A 32 20.96 -14.77 9.21
N LEU A 33 19.87 -14.78 10.00
CA LEU A 33 19.45 -15.96 10.75
C LEU A 33 19.09 -17.12 9.82
N GLY A 34 18.39 -16.86 8.73
CA GLY A 34 18.02 -17.87 7.75
C GLY A 34 19.22 -18.50 7.04
N SER A 35 20.26 -17.70 6.76
CA SER A 35 21.44 -18.17 6.02
C SER A 35 22.49 -18.83 6.92
N LEU A 36 22.71 -18.32 8.13
CA LEU A 36 23.81 -18.77 9.00
C LEU A 36 23.37 -19.66 10.15
N VAL A 37 22.10 -19.58 10.57
CA VAL A 37 21.63 -20.22 11.81
C VAL A 37 20.58 -21.29 11.52
N ASN A 38 19.42 -20.89 11.02
CA ASN A 38 18.31 -21.80 10.77
C ASN A 38 17.30 -21.17 9.79
N ILE A 39 17.07 -21.84 8.67
CA ILE A 39 16.14 -21.38 7.62
C ILE A 39 14.73 -21.16 8.15
N MET A 40 14.21 -22.05 9.00
CA MET A 40 12.84 -21.91 9.55
C MET A 40 12.72 -20.71 10.49
N LEU A 41 13.76 -20.43 11.28
CA LEU A 41 13.79 -19.26 12.15
C LEU A 41 13.82 -17.95 11.34
N GLY A 42 14.69 -17.90 10.33
CA GLY A 42 14.75 -16.75 9.41
C GLY A 42 13.44 -16.55 8.66
N LEU A 43 12.83 -17.63 8.17
CA LEU A 43 11.54 -17.59 7.48
C LEU A 43 10.43 -17.10 8.41
N GLY A 44 10.38 -17.57 9.66
CA GLY A 44 9.41 -17.10 10.66
C GLY A 44 9.53 -15.59 10.91
N CYS A 45 10.77 -15.08 11.05
CA CYS A 45 11.03 -13.65 11.20
C CYS A 45 10.62 -12.85 9.96
N ALA A 46 10.91 -13.37 8.76
CA ALA A 46 10.54 -12.72 7.50
C ALA A 46 9.02 -12.66 7.29
N VAL A 47 8.30 -13.73 7.63
CA VAL A 47 6.82 -13.76 7.60
C VAL A 47 6.25 -12.73 8.57
N PHE A 48 6.77 -12.66 9.79
CA PHE A 48 6.32 -11.69 10.78
C PHE A 48 6.54 -10.24 10.32
N ALA A 49 7.72 -9.94 9.77
CA ALA A 49 8.03 -8.66 9.15
C ALA A 49 7.08 -8.31 7.98
N GLY A 50 6.78 -9.29 7.12
CA GLY A 50 5.82 -9.12 6.03
C GLY A 50 4.40 -8.83 6.51
N LEU A 51 3.96 -9.48 7.60
CA LEU A 51 2.66 -9.23 8.21
C LEU A 51 2.54 -7.81 8.78
N ILE A 52 3.62 -7.27 9.37
CA ILE A 52 3.66 -5.88 9.85
C ILE A 52 3.46 -4.92 8.67
N LEU A 53 4.18 -5.10 7.57
CA LEU A 53 4.03 -4.26 6.37
C LEU A 53 2.63 -4.36 5.76
N LEU A 54 2.06 -5.57 5.75
CA LEU A 54 0.71 -5.79 5.24
C LEU A 54 -0.33 -5.08 6.12
N PHE A 55 -0.16 -5.14 7.44
CA PHE A 55 -1.03 -4.46 8.40
C PHE A 55 -0.90 -2.94 8.31
N ASP A 56 0.32 -2.43 8.18
CA ASP A 56 0.60 -1.00 7.98
C ASP A 56 -0.05 -0.48 6.68
N SER A 57 0.15 -1.18 5.56
CA SER A 57 -0.49 -0.86 4.28
C SER A 57 -2.02 -0.95 4.36
N TRP A 58 -2.55 -1.89 5.15
CA TRP A 58 -3.97 -2.01 5.41
C TRP A 58 -4.50 -0.86 6.28
N ALA A 59 -3.73 -0.39 7.26
CA ALA A 59 -4.09 0.76 8.07
C ALA A 59 -4.05 2.06 7.25
N ASN A 60 -3.06 2.20 6.35
CA ASN A 60 -2.84 3.36 5.51
C ASN A 60 -3.67 3.37 4.21
N ARG A 61 -4.85 2.73 4.21
CA ARG A 61 -5.74 2.67 3.04
C ARG A 61 -6.13 4.08 2.58
N PRO A 62 -5.93 4.44 1.30
CA PRO A 62 -6.43 5.71 0.79
C PRO A 62 -7.94 5.73 0.95
N GLY A 63 -8.46 6.82 1.52
CA GLY A 63 -9.89 7.11 1.54
C GLY A 63 -10.45 7.13 0.11
N PRO A 64 -11.78 7.16 -0.05
CA PRO A 64 -12.40 7.29 -1.37
C PRO A 64 -11.73 8.44 -2.11
N LEU A 65 -11.10 8.15 -3.25
CA LEU A 65 -10.52 9.18 -4.09
C LEU A 65 -11.66 10.16 -4.39
N PRO A 66 -11.54 11.46 -4.03
CA PRO A 66 -12.55 12.42 -4.45
C PRO A 66 -12.69 12.30 -5.97
N PRO A 67 -13.92 12.32 -6.52
CA PRO A 67 -14.11 12.25 -7.96
C PRO A 67 -13.22 13.32 -8.59
N GLU A 68 -12.42 12.94 -9.59
CA GLU A 68 -11.57 13.91 -10.29
C GLU A 68 -12.45 15.09 -10.69
N PRO A 69 -12.00 16.34 -10.45
CA PRO A 69 -12.72 17.50 -10.94
C PRO A 69 -12.85 17.34 -12.45
N GLU A 70 -14.08 17.16 -12.92
CA GLU A 70 -14.43 17.05 -14.32
C GLU A 70 -13.71 18.18 -15.06
N PRO A 71 -12.88 17.89 -16.09
CA PRO A 71 -12.06 18.89 -16.72
C PRO A 71 -12.99 19.99 -17.20
N GLU A 72 -12.86 21.16 -16.56
CA GLU A 72 -13.66 22.34 -16.75
C GLU A 72 -13.76 22.55 -18.27
N ARG A 73 -14.94 22.23 -18.84
CA ARG A 73 -15.22 22.46 -20.25
C ARG A 73 -15.04 23.95 -20.44
N ARG A 74 -13.85 24.36 -20.90
CA ARG A 74 -13.56 25.71 -21.35
C ARG A 74 -14.76 26.12 -22.20
N PRO A 75 -15.49 27.18 -21.85
CA PRO A 75 -16.55 27.65 -22.71
C PRO A 75 -15.87 28.00 -24.02
N VAL A 76 -16.22 27.27 -25.08
CA VAL A 76 -15.85 27.64 -26.44
C VAL A 76 -16.53 28.99 -26.64
N ARG A 77 -15.73 30.04 -26.49
CA ARG A 77 -16.13 31.43 -26.65
C ARG A 77 -16.69 31.52 -28.07
N GLN A 78 -18.01 31.55 -28.19
CA GLN A 78 -18.68 31.87 -29.44
C GLN A 78 -18.26 33.30 -29.78
N ALA A 79 -17.35 33.44 -30.73
CA ALA A 79 -17.07 34.71 -31.37
C ALA A 79 -18.14 34.95 -32.45
N PRO A 80 -18.58 36.20 -32.64
CA PRO A 80 -19.70 36.59 -33.50
C PRO A 80 -19.44 36.35 -35.00
#